data_AF-A0A2D6HHA7-F1
#
_entry.id   AF-A0A2D6HHA7-F1
#
_cell.length_a   1.000
_cell.length_b   1.000
_cell.length_c   1.000
_cell.angle_alpha   90.00
_cell.angle_beta   90.00
_cell.angle_gamma   90.00
#
_symmetry.space_group_name_H-M   'P 1'
#
loop_
_entity.id
_entity.type
_entity.pdbx_description
1 polymer ?
#
loop_
_entity_poly.entity_id
_entity_poly.type
_entity_poly.pdbx_seq_one_letter_code
_entity_poly.pdbx_strand_id
1 'polypeptide(L)' 'MADFRVELDAPNNIVMVTVTENDGSEHDYQFDFDARTGRWEFAERDLLERDFGEEWTEGFEDAVEKMIAVAVSGG' A
#
# COMPACT_ATOMS: atom_id res chain seq x y z
N MET A 1 -3.03 5.66 16.70
CA MET A 1 -2.61 5.91 15.33
C MET A 1 -2.01 4.61 14.85
N ALA A 2 -2.48 4.07 13.74
CA ALA A 2 -1.92 2.84 13.19
C ALA A 2 -0.60 3.15 12.47
N ASP A 3 0.32 2.21 12.50
CA ASP A 3 1.53 2.22 11.68
C ASP A 3 1.32 1.33 10.46
N PHE A 4 2.10 1.52 9.40
CA PHE A 4 2.02 0.65 8.22
C PHE A 4 3.39 0.35 7.64
N ARG A 5 3.51 -0.84 7.05
CA ARG A 5 4.67 -1.28 6.30
C ARG A 5 4.24 -1.68 4.90
N VAL A 6 4.89 -1.11 3.90
CA VAL A 6 4.69 -1.46 2.49
C VAL A 6 5.89 -2.26 2.00
N GLU A 7 5.62 -3.41 1.37
CA GLU A 7 6.60 -4.28 0.75
C GLU A 7 6.18 -4.58 -0.69
N LEU A 8 7.15 -4.88 -1.53
CA LEU A 8 6.91 -5.13 -2.95
C LEU A 8 7.47 -6.49 -3.36
N ASP A 9 6.62 -7.30 -3.94
CA ASP A 9 7.02 -8.52 -4.64
C ASP A 9 7.12 -8.23 -6.14
N ALA A 10 8.21 -7.56 -6.52
CA ALA A 10 8.45 -7.07 -7.88
C ALA A 10 8.31 -8.15 -8.99
N PRO A 11 8.76 -9.41 -8.82
CA PRO A 11 8.61 -10.44 -9.85
C PRO A 11 7.15 -10.78 -10.18
N ASN A 12 6.25 -10.63 -9.21
CA ASN A 12 4.82 -10.94 -9.38
C ASN A 12 3.95 -9.69 -9.51
N ASN A 13 4.53 -8.50 -9.38
CA ASN A 13 3.86 -7.20 -9.43
C ASN A 13 2.77 -7.06 -8.35
N ILE A 14 3.10 -7.48 -7.13
CA ILE A 14 2.20 -7.44 -5.97
C ILE A 14 2.77 -6.46 -4.94
N VAL A 15 1.90 -5.58 -4.43
CA VAL A 15 2.15 -4.78 -3.24
C VAL A 15 1.58 -5.51 -2.04
N MET A 16 2.37 -5.60 -0.96
CA MET A 16 1.96 -6.14 0.32
C MET A 16 2.00 -5.03 1.36
N VAL A 17 0.95 -4.92 2.15
CA VAL A 17 0.80 -3.89 3.17
C VAL A 17 0.41 -4.54 4.48
N THR A 18 1.18 -4.27 5.53
CA THR A 18 0.81 -4.65 6.89
C THR A 18 0.48 -3.39 7.67
N VAL A 19 -0.73 -3.28 8.19
CA VAL A 19 -1.19 -2.20 9.06
C VAL A 19 -1.20 -2.71 10.50
N THR A 20 -0.53 -2.01 11.41
CA THR A 20 -0.46 -2.35 12.83
C THR A 20 -1.19 -1.29 13.65
N GLU A 21 -2.29 -1.67 14.29
CA GLU A 21 -3.07 -0.81 15.15
C GLU A 21 -2.44 -0.66 16.56
N ASN A 22 -2.90 0.33 17.34
CA ASN A 22 -2.31 0.60 18.66
C ASN A 22 -2.51 -0.54 19.66
N ASP A 23 -3.55 -1.37 19.50
CA ASP A 23 -3.78 -2.52 20.36
C ASP A 23 -2.90 -3.73 19.98
N GLY A 24 -2.11 -3.59 18.92
CA GLY A 24 -1.21 -4.62 18.41
C GLY A 24 -1.87 -5.56 17.41
N SER A 25 -3.13 -5.32 17.02
CA SER A 25 -3.75 -6.02 15.90
C SER A 25 -3.06 -5.68 14.59
N GLU A 26 -2.85 -6.69 13.75
CA GLU A 26 -2.20 -6.58 12.44
C GLU A 26 -3.19 -6.96 11.35
N HIS A 27 -3.20 -6.17 10.28
CA HIS A 27 -4.04 -6.37 9.10
C HIS A 27 -3.17 -6.39 7.86
N ASP A 28 -3.15 -7.53 7.16
CA ASP A 28 -2.40 -7.71 5.93
C ASP A 28 -3.30 -7.52 4.70
N TYR A 29 -2.86 -6.65 3.81
CA TYR A 29 -3.50 -6.37 2.52
C TYR A 29 -2.54 -6.67 1.38
N GLN A 30 -3.08 -7.16 0.27
CA GLN A 30 -2.29 -7.43 -0.94
C GLN A 30 -3.10 -7.02 -2.16
N PHE A 31 -2.45 -6.34 -3.10
CA PHE A 31 -3.06 -5.93 -4.36
C PHE A 31 -2.02 -5.87 -5.48
N ASP A 32 -2.48 -6.06 -6.71
CA ASP A 32 -1.62 -6.00 -7.89
C ASP A 32 -1.41 -4.56 -8.38
N PHE A 33 -0.32 -4.37 -9.11
CA PHE A 33 -0.09 -3.18 -9.90
C PHE A 33 0.34 -3.55 -11.32
N ASP A 34 0.04 -2.66 -12.27
CA ASP A 34 0.48 -2.80 -13.65
C ASP A 34 1.97 -2.43 -13.76
N ALA A 35 2.81 -3.43 -14.05
CA ALA A 35 4.26 -3.28 -14.16
C ALA A 35 4.73 -2.31 -15.26
N ARG A 36 3.86 -1.95 -16.21
CA ARG A 36 4.20 -1.12 -17.36
C ARG A 36 3.90 0.35 -17.13
N THR A 37 2.86 0.64 -16.35
CA THR A 37 2.32 1.97 -16.13
C THR A 37 2.37 2.40 -14.67
N GLY A 38 2.60 1.47 -13.74
CA GLY A 38 2.58 1.70 -12.30
C GLY A 38 1.19 1.95 -11.72
N ARG A 39 0.13 1.74 -12.50
CA ARG A 39 -1.25 1.88 -12.01
C ARG A 39 -1.60 0.75 -11.07
N TRP A 40 -2.28 1.06 -10.00
CA TRP A 40 -2.74 0.11 -8.99
C TRP A 40 -4.15 0.48 -8.57
N GLU A 41 -4.88 -0.49 -8.03
CA GLU A 41 -6.21 -0.29 -7.46
C GLU A 41 -6.25 -1.03 -6.13
N PHE A 42 -6.81 -0.38 -5.11
CA PHE A 42 -6.93 -0.96 -3.78
C PHE A 42 -8.35 -0.76 -3.25
N ALA A 43 -9.13 -1.84 -3.26
CA ALA A 43 -10.56 -1.80 -2.93
C ALA A 43 -10.83 -1.43 -1.46
N GLU A 44 -9.86 -1.62 -0.57
CA GLU A 44 -10.00 -1.35 0.86
C GLU A 44 -9.51 0.05 1.25
N ARG A 45 -9.11 0.89 0.28
CA ARG A 45 -8.72 2.29 0.49
C ARG A 45 -9.79 3.07 1.25
N ASP A 46 -11.05 2.98 0.84
CA ASP A 46 -12.17 3.67 1.49
C ASP A 46 -12.38 3.21 2.95
N LEU A 47 -12.04 1.96 3.26
CA LEU A 47 -12.10 1.45 4.63
C LEU A 47 -10.97 2.04 5.47
N LEU A 48 -9.75 2.09 4.94
CA LEU A 48 -8.61 2.71 5.64
C LEU A 48 -8.84 4.21 5.88
N GLU A 49 -9.36 4.93 4.89
CA GLU A 49 -9.69 6.36 5.02
C GLU A 49 -10.78 6.60 6.08
N ARG A 50 -11.78 5.72 6.16
CA ARG A 50 -12.82 5.80 7.19
C ARG A 50 -12.28 5.53 8.59
N ASP A 51 -11.38 4.55 8.74
CA ASP A 51 -10.88 4.10 10.04
C ASP A 51 -9.70 4.97 10.56
N PHE A 52 -8.82 5.43 9.68
CA PHE A 52 -7.58 6.14 10.04
C PHE A 52 -7.54 7.62 9.58
N GLY A 53 -8.41 8.01 8.65
CA GLY A 53 -8.52 9.38 8.14
C GLY A 53 -7.70 9.66 6.88
N GLU A 54 -8.02 10.78 6.22
CA GLU A 54 -7.43 11.21 4.94
C GLU A 54 -5.91 11.37 5.02
N GLU A 55 -5.38 12.08 6.03
CA GLU A 55 -3.93 12.33 6.15
C GLU A 55 -3.11 11.03 6.24
N TRP A 56 -3.64 10.03 6.94
CA TRP A 56 -3.00 8.73 7.07
C TRP A 56 -3.04 7.98 5.73
N THR A 57 -4.20 7.99 5.07
CA THR A 57 -4.39 7.35 3.76
C THR A 57 -3.50 8.00 2.69
N GLU A 58 -3.43 9.33 2.62
CA GLU A 58 -2.54 10.03 1.68
C GLU A 58 -1.07 9.62 1.87
N GLY A 59 -0.61 9.50 3.11
CA GLY A 59 0.74 9.03 3.42
C GLY A 59 0.98 7.57 3.00
N PHE A 60 -0.03 6.73 3.16
CA PHE A 60 -0.03 5.36 2.66
C PHE A 60 0.04 5.29 1.12
N GLU A 61 -0.80 6.06 0.43
CA GLU A 61 -0.84 6.12 -1.04
C GLU A 61 0.50 6.58 -1.61
N ASP A 62 1.09 7.65 -1.06
CA ASP A 62 2.41 8.16 -1.47
C ASP A 62 3.52 7.10 -1.26
N ALA A 63 3.48 6.33 -0.17
CA ALA A 63 4.43 5.25 0.08
C ALA A 63 4.31 4.12 -0.95
N VAL A 64 3.08 3.70 -1.28
CA VAL A 64 2.79 2.70 -2.31
C VAL A 64 3.26 3.18 -3.68
N GLU A 65 2.91 4.40 -4.07
CA GLU A 65 3.30 4.99 -5.35
C GLU A 65 4.82 5.07 -5.50
N LYS A 66 5.55 5.46 -4.45
CA LYS A 66 7.02 5.48 -4.45
C LYS A 66 7.61 4.09 -4.65
N MET A 67 7.08 3.08 -3.97
CA MET A 67 7.56 1.70 -4.09
C MET A 67 7.32 1.14 -5.50
N ILE A 68 6.12 1.36 -6.05
CA ILE A 68 5.79 0.93 -7.41
C ILE A 68 6.66 1.67 -8.43
N ALA A 69 6.85 2.99 -8.29
CA ALA A 69 7.68 3.78 -9.21
C ALA A 69 9.13 3.26 -9.28
N VAL A 70 9.70 2.83 -8.15
CA VAL A 70 11.03 2.21 -8.11
C VAL A 70 11.05 0.91 -8.92
N ALA A 71 10.03 0.07 -8.81
CA ALA A 71 9.97 -1.19 -9.55
C ALA A 71 9.74 -1.00 -11.05
N VAL A 72 8.84 -0.09 -11.43
CA VAL A 72 8.58 0.22 -12.85
C VAL A 72 9.80 0.88 -13.51
N SER A 73 10.53 1.75 -12.79
CA SER A 73 11.73 2.39 -13.34
C SER A 73 12.95 1.47 -13.39
N GLY A 74 12.95 0.37 -12.63
CA GLY A 74 14.05 -0.60 -12.57
C GLY A 74 13.90 -1.81 -13.49
N GLY A 75 12.75 -1.95 -14.17
CA GLY A 75 12.42 -3.04 -15.09
C GLY A 75 12.82 -2.83 -16.54
#